data_AF-A0A1Q5KDZ0-F1
#
_entry.id   AF-A0A1Q5KDZ0-F1
#
_cell.length_a   1.000
_cell.length_b   1.000
_cell.length_c   1.000
_cell.angle_alpha   90.00
_cell.angle_beta   90.00
_cell.angle_gamma   90.00
#
_symmetry.space_group_name_H-M   'P 1'
#
loop_
_entity.id
_entity.type
_entity.pdbx_description
1 polymer ?
#
loop_
_entity_poly.entity_id
_entity_poly.type
_entity_poly.pdbx_seq_one_letter_code
_entity_poly.pdbx_strand_id
1 'polypeptide(L)'
;MNIPFLGHRHKKDVRTALAADPEAVAELLSECELLRSQAARAGVRLDDTPASLEALDQMVPRWRDDAEILPWLGNDAGLYLGTVVVRTVTGAVWRIRPDGEPVVLLASGREVDVVPAGQEWAASGAPELSQLYAEIAET
;
A
#
# COMPACT_ATOMS: atom_id res chain seq x y z
N MET A 1 -13.05 11.28 29.58
CA MET A 1 -13.20 9.94 28.99
C MET A 1 -11.87 9.60 28.32
N ASN A 2 -11.21 8.51 28.72
CA ASN A 2 -9.89 8.13 28.22
C ASN A 2 -10.10 7.12 27.08
N ILE A 3 -9.60 7.39 25.87
CA ILE A 3 -9.72 6.49 24.70
C ILE A 3 -8.33 5.86 24.47
N PRO A 4 -8.07 4.61 24.91
CA PRO A 4 -6.76 4.00 24.75
C PRO A 4 -6.81 2.90 23.69
N PHE A 5 -7.01 3.24 22.42
CA PHE A 5 -6.87 2.27 21.33
C PHE A 5 -6.29 3.01 20.13
N LEU A 6 -5.29 2.40 19.48
CA LEU A 6 -4.53 2.90 18.31
C LEU A 6 -3.29 3.74 18.68
N GLY A 7 -2.13 3.08 18.68
CA GLY A 7 -0.84 3.75 18.80
C GLY A 7 0.33 2.80 19.06
N HIS A 8 0.07 1.63 19.64
CA HIS A 8 1.14 0.70 20.05
C HIS A 8 1.01 -0.74 19.53
N ARG A 9 -0.10 -1.11 18.87
CA ARG A 9 -0.27 -2.47 18.32
C ARG A 9 0.55 -2.67 17.03
N HIS A 10 0.44 -1.77 16.07
CA HIS A 10 1.17 -1.87 14.79
C HIS A 10 2.69 -2.00 14.94
N LYS A 11 3.35 -1.19 15.79
CA LYS A 11 4.81 -1.30 15.98
C LYS A 11 5.24 -2.63 16.61
N LYS A 12 4.38 -3.27 17.42
CA LYS A 12 4.69 -4.54 18.10
C LYS A 12 4.38 -5.73 17.21
N ASP A 13 3.31 -5.65 16.42
CA ASP A 13 2.90 -6.66 15.44
C ASP A 13 3.87 -6.71 14.26
N VAL A 14 4.30 -5.57 13.70
CA VAL A 14 5.31 -5.52 12.62
C VAL A 14 6.65 -6.11 13.08
N ARG A 15 7.11 -5.79 14.29
CA ARG A 15 8.40 -6.31 14.81
C ARG A 15 8.37 -7.80 15.13
N THR A 16 7.18 -8.38 15.34
CA THR A 16 6.99 -9.81 15.56
C THR A 16 6.73 -10.54 14.23
N ALA A 17 6.10 -9.85 13.27
CA ALA A 17 5.95 -10.27 11.88
C ALA A 17 7.28 -10.24 11.09
N LEU A 18 8.26 -9.40 11.47
CA LEU A 18 9.63 -9.49 10.93
C LEU A 18 10.33 -10.82 11.22
N ALA A 19 9.87 -11.57 12.23
CA ALA A 19 10.32 -12.94 12.50
C ALA A 19 9.43 -14.00 11.82
N ALA A 20 8.37 -13.57 11.14
CA ALA A 20 7.46 -14.42 10.38
C ALA A 20 7.97 -14.62 8.95
N ASP A 21 7.50 -15.70 8.35
CA ASP A 21 7.68 -16.05 6.94
C ASP A 21 7.39 -14.82 6.04
N PRO A 22 8.27 -14.46 5.09
CA PRO A 22 8.00 -13.40 4.10
C PRO A 22 6.61 -13.48 3.46
N GLU A 23 6.05 -14.68 3.31
CA GLU A 23 4.71 -14.89 2.77
C GLU A 23 3.60 -14.41 3.73
N ALA A 24 3.76 -14.62 5.04
CA ALA A 24 2.82 -14.14 6.06
C ALA A 24 2.85 -12.60 6.19
N VAL A 25 4.03 -11.99 6.02
CA VAL A 25 4.16 -10.52 5.97
C VAL A 25 3.46 -9.97 4.73
N ALA A 26 3.63 -10.62 3.58
CA ALA A 26 2.97 -10.21 2.34
C ALA A 26 1.44 -10.29 2.45
N GLU A 27 0.91 -11.34 3.10
CA GLU A 27 -0.53 -11.49 3.34
C GLU A 27 -1.08 -10.34 4.20
N LEU A 28 -0.45 -10.05 5.34
CA LEU A 28 -0.87 -8.96 6.23
C LEU A 28 -0.83 -7.58 5.55
N LEU A 29 0.22 -7.30 4.78
CA LEU A 29 0.33 -6.03 4.05
C LEU A 29 -0.73 -5.91 2.94
N SER A 30 -1.24 -7.03 2.42
CA SER A 30 -2.23 -7.06 1.34
C SER A 30 -3.69 -6.85 1.78
N GLU A 31 -3.95 -6.82 3.09
CA GLU A 31 -5.29 -6.66 3.65
C GLU A 31 -5.91 -5.33 3.22
N CYS A 32 -5.18 -4.22 3.39
CA CYS A 32 -5.55 -2.87 2.90
C CYS A 32 -7.04 -2.54 3.17
N GLU A 33 -7.54 -2.85 4.37
CA GLU A 33 -8.98 -2.88 4.67
C GLU A 33 -9.69 -1.56 4.38
N LEU A 34 -9.05 -0.42 4.69
CA LEU A 34 -9.65 0.88 4.50
C LEU A 34 -9.76 1.21 3.00
N LEU A 35 -8.70 0.97 2.23
CA LEU A 35 -8.72 1.15 0.77
C LEU A 35 -9.77 0.27 0.10
N ARG A 36 -9.80 -1.03 0.44
CA ARG A 36 -10.78 -1.97 -0.12
C ARG A 36 -12.22 -1.56 0.22
N SER A 37 -12.46 -1.09 1.44
CA SER A 37 -13.76 -0.55 1.85
C SER A 37 -14.15 0.70 1.06
N GLN A 38 -13.24 1.65 0.87
CA GLN A 38 -13.49 2.86 0.06
C GLN A 38 -13.74 2.52 -1.42
N ALA A 39 -12.94 1.63 -2.00
CA ALA A 39 -13.10 1.17 -3.37
C ALA A 39 -14.46 0.48 -3.57
N ALA A 40 -14.84 -0.44 -2.66
CA ALA A 40 -16.13 -1.12 -2.71
C ALA A 40 -17.31 -0.13 -2.62
N ARG A 41 -17.22 0.90 -1.77
CA ARG A 41 -18.22 1.98 -1.68
C ARG A 41 -18.31 2.82 -2.95
N ALA A 42 -17.23 2.92 -3.70
CA ALA A 42 -17.18 3.57 -5.01
C ALA A 42 -17.57 2.64 -6.18
N GLY A 43 -17.90 1.36 -5.91
CA GLY A 43 -18.23 0.37 -6.94
C GLY A 43 -17.00 -0.19 -7.67
N VAL A 44 -15.80 0.03 -7.13
CA VAL A 44 -14.53 -0.46 -7.68
C VAL A 44 -14.17 -1.79 -7.01
N ARG A 45 -13.91 -2.82 -7.81
CA ARG A 45 -13.44 -4.13 -7.33
C ARG A 45 -11.92 -4.19 -7.43
N LEU A 46 -11.26 -4.41 -6.30
CA LEU A 46 -9.82 -4.61 -6.21
C LEU A 46 -9.51 -6.11 -6.24
N ASP A 47 -8.77 -6.55 -7.26
CA ASP A 47 -8.40 -7.96 -7.50
C ASP A 47 -6.89 -8.20 -7.57
N ASP A 48 -6.12 -7.27 -7.00
CA ASP A 48 -4.66 -7.32 -6.89
C ASP A 48 -3.95 -7.37 -8.26
N THR A 49 -4.60 -6.85 -9.31
CA THR A 49 -4.03 -6.71 -10.65
C THR A 49 -3.67 -5.26 -10.99
N PRO A 50 -2.85 -5.01 -12.04
CA PRO A 50 -2.55 -3.65 -12.49
C PRO A 50 -3.79 -2.85 -12.88
N ALA A 51 -4.82 -3.51 -13.43
CA ALA A 51 -6.08 -2.87 -13.78
C ALA A 51 -6.82 -2.30 -12.54
N SER A 52 -6.61 -2.89 -11.37
CA SER A 52 -7.14 -2.33 -10.12
C SER A 52 -6.48 -1.00 -9.76
N LEU A 53 -5.20 -0.78 -10.11
CA LEU A 53 -4.51 0.48 -9.86
C LEU A 53 -5.09 1.60 -10.74
N GLU A 54 -5.32 1.31 -12.02
CA GLU A 54 -6.02 2.24 -12.92
C GLU A 54 -7.41 2.59 -12.38
N ALA A 55 -8.15 1.60 -11.88
CA ALA A 55 -9.47 1.84 -11.31
C ALA A 55 -9.42 2.70 -10.03
N LEU A 56 -8.38 2.55 -9.20
CA LEU A 56 -8.14 3.41 -8.04
C LEU A 56 -7.87 4.85 -8.49
N ASP A 57 -7.01 5.06 -9.51
CA ASP A 57 -6.68 6.39 -10.03
C ASP A 57 -7.91 7.15 -10.56
N GLN A 58 -8.95 6.44 -11.01
CA GLN A 58 -10.22 7.03 -11.46
C GLN A 58 -11.23 7.31 -10.33
N MET A 59 -10.92 6.99 -9.08
CA MET A 59 -11.85 7.22 -7.96
C MET A 59 -12.04 8.70 -7.66
N VAL A 60 -13.28 9.09 -7.37
CA VAL A 60 -13.58 10.45 -6.89
C VAL A 60 -13.00 10.62 -5.48
N PRO A 61 -12.09 11.60 -5.25
CA PRO A 61 -11.27 11.67 -4.06
C PRO A 61 -11.96 12.30 -2.84
N ARG A 62 -13.08 11.72 -2.42
CA ARG A 62 -13.93 12.24 -1.32
C ARG A 62 -13.26 12.24 0.05
N TRP A 63 -12.16 11.50 0.21
CA TRP A 63 -11.40 11.42 1.45
C TRP A 63 -10.48 12.61 1.68
N ARG A 64 -10.18 13.43 0.67
CA ARG A 64 -9.15 14.49 0.78
C ARG A 64 -9.51 15.58 1.79
N ASP A 65 -10.80 15.81 2.00
CA ASP A 65 -11.29 16.76 3.01
C ASP A 65 -11.28 16.17 4.44
N ASP A 66 -10.98 14.88 4.58
CA ASP A 66 -10.91 14.17 5.85
C ASP A 66 -9.45 13.94 6.26
N ALA A 67 -8.93 14.85 7.09
CA ALA A 67 -7.56 14.81 7.58
C ALA A 67 -7.26 13.58 8.46
N GLU A 68 -8.28 12.92 9.01
CA GLU A 68 -8.10 11.68 9.77
C GLU A 68 -7.93 10.49 8.83
N ILE A 69 -8.75 10.39 7.77
CA ILE A 69 -8.74 9.26 6.82
C ILE A 69 -7.56 9.33 5.85
N LEU A 70 -7.23 10.51 5.33
CA LEU A 70 -6.23 10.72 4.28
C LEU A 70 -4.91 9.95 4.51
N PRO A 71 -4.23 10.04 5.67
CA PRO A 71 -2.94 9.35 5.86
C PRO A 71 -3.08 7.83 5.88
N TRP A 72 -4.16 7.28 6.43
CA TRP A 72 -4.40 5.83 6.47
C TRP A 72 -4.74 5.29 5.10
N LEU A 73 -5.57 6.01 4.34
CA LEU A 73 -5.90 5.61 2.98
C LEU A 73 -4.68 5.65 2.07
N GLY A 74 -3.83 6.66 2.21
CA GLY A 74 -2.56 6.74 1.49
C GLY A 74 -1.60 5.60 1.83
N ASN A 75 -1.53 5.22 3.11
CA ASN A 75 -0.75 4.05 3.52
C ASN A 75 -1.28 2.77 2.85
N ASP A 76 -2.59 2.51 2.90
CA ASP A 76 -3.19 1.34 2.25
C ASP A 76 -3.01 1.37 0.73
N ALA A 77 -3.12 2.54 0.08
CA ALA A 77 -2.88 2.69 -1.35
C ALA A 77 -1.45 2.29 -1.73
N GLY A 78 -0.46 2.70 -0.93
CA GLY A 78 0.93 2.31 -1.09
C GLY A 78 1.14 0.81 -0.91
N LEU A 79 0.59 0.24 0.17
CA LEU A 79 0.70 -1.20 0.42
C LEU A 79 0.01 -2.04 -0.67
N TYR A 80 -1.11 -1.54 -1.21
CA TYR A 80 -1.80 -2.17 -2.33
C TYR A 80 -0.96 -2.13 -3.61
N LEU A 81 -0.35 -0.98 -3.96
CA LEU A 81 0.61 -0.89 -5.06
C LEU A 81 1.74 -1.92 -4.89
N GLY A 82 2.35 -1.98 -3.71
CA GLY A 82 3.41 -2.94 -3.44
C GLY A 82 2.96 -4.40 -3.58
N THR A 83 1.72 -4.70 -3.17
CA THR A 83 1.11 -6.03 -3.35
C THR A 83 0.97 -6.39 -4.83
N VAL A 84 0.46 -5.47 -5.65
CA VAL A 84 0.34 -5.68 -7.10
C VAL A 84 1.72 -5.91 -7.70
N VAL A 85 2.72 -5.07 -7.38
CA VAL A 85 4.10 -5.22 -7.87
C VAL A 85 4.69 -6.58 -7.51
N VAL A 86 4.62 -7.00 -6.25
CA VAL A 86 5.18 -8.30 -5.80
C VAL A 86 4.49 -9.48 -6.49
N ARG A 87 3.20 -9.36 -6.82
CA ARG A 87 2.45 -10.43 -7.48
C ARG A 87 2.67 -10.51 -8.98
N THR A 88 2.99 -9.40 -9.65
CA THR A 88 3.02 -9.36 -11.12
C THR A 88 4.40 -9.07 -11.71
N VAL A 89 5.31 -8.45 -10.96
CA VAL A 89 6.68 -8.17 -11.39
C VAL A 89 7.61 -9.28 -10.90
N THR A 90 8.24 -9.98 -11.85
CA THR A 90 9.07 -11.15 -11.53
C THR A 90 10.27 -10.75 -10.68
N GLY A 91 10.46 -11.43 -9.54
CA GLY A 91 11.57 -11.18 -8.63
C GLY A 91 11.40 -9.97 -7.73
N ALA A 92 10.25 -9.28 -7.79
CA ALA A 92 9.89 -8.29 -6.79
C ALA A 92 9.49 -8.97 -5.48
N VAL A 93 10.03 -8.49 -4.35
CA VAL A 93 9.75 -9.04 -3.02
C VAL A 93 9.57 -7.93 -1.99
N TRP A 94 8.76 -8.19 -0.97
CA TRP A 94 8.70 -7.32 0.19
C TRP A 94 9.99 -7.38 1.00
N ARG A 95 10.41 -6.22 1.51
CA ARG A 95 11.47 -6.08 2.52
C ARG A 95 10.99 -5.10 3.57
N ILE A 96 11.23 -5.43 4.84
CA ILE A 96 11.06 -4.45 5.90
C ILE A 96 12.43 -3.88 6.27
N ARG A 97 12.56 -2.56 6.21
CA ARG A 97 13.79 -1.84 6.58
C ARG A 97 14.02 -1.88 8.10
N PRO A 98 15.25 -1.57 8.58
CA PRO A 98 15.55 -1.57 10.01
C PRO A 98 14.70 -0.60 10.86
N ASP A 99 14.15 0.44 10.24
CA ASP A 99 13.21 1.40 10.86
C ASP A 99 11.76 0.86 10.94
N GLY A 100 11.48 -0.28 10.31
CA GLY A 100 10.16 -0.92 10.27
C GLY A 100 9.32 -0.55 9.06
N GLU A 101 9.85 0.22 8.10
CA GLU A 101 9.10 0.62 6.91
C GLU A 101 9.08 -0.50 5.85
N PRO A 102 7.89 -0.85 5.32
CA PRO A 102 7.78 -1.82 4.23
C PRO A 102 8.14 -1.19 2.89
N VAL A 103 9.05 -1.83 2.15
CA VAL A 103 9.46 -1.46 0.80
C VAL A 103 9.41 -2.66 -0.13
N VAL A 104 9.30 -2.40 -1.42
CA VAL A 104 9.43 -3.44 -2.45
C VAL A 104 10.84 -3.42 -3.01
N LEU A 105 11.55 -4.54 -2.91
CA LEU A 105 12.82 -4.77 -3.57
C LEU A 105 12.57 -5.38 -4.94
N LEU A 106 13.11 -4.78 -5.99
CA LEU A 106 13.09 -5.33 -7.35
C LEU A 106 14.28 -6.26 -7.60
N ALA A 107 14.18 -7.11 -8.62
CA ALA A 107 15.27 -8.01 -9.04
C ALA A 107 16.57 -7.25 -9.40
N SER A 108 16.46 -5.99 -9.85
CA SER A 108 17.58 -5.10 -10.11
C SER A 108 18.33 -4.63 -8.86
N GLY A 109 17.77 -4.87 -7.66
CA GLY A 109 18.27 -4.37 -6.39
C GLY A 109 17.74 -2.98 -6.00
N ARG A 110 16.95 -2.33 -6.86
CA ARG A 110 16.27 -1.06 -6.55
C ARG A 110 15.18 -1.29 -5.49
N GLU A 111 15.12 -0.42 -4.49
CA GLU A 111 14.01 -0.36 -3.54
C GLU A 111 12.97 0.66 -4.01
N VAL A 112 11.70 0.34 -3.81
CA VAL A 112 10.56 1.20 -4.10
C VAL A 112 9.86 1.55 -2.80
N ASP A 113 9.80 2.85 -2.50
CA ASP A 113 9.10 3.41 -1.35
C ASP A 113 7.60 3.54 -1.64
N VAL A 114 6.85 2.48 -1.34
CA VAL A 114 5.43 2.40 -1.72
C VAL A 114 4.50 3.22 -0.81
N VAL A 115 4.81 3.35 0.49
CA VAL A 115 3.99 4.10 1.44
C VAL A 115 4.01 5.61 1.12
N PRO A 116 5.18 6.27 0.92
CA PRO A 116 5.21 7.65 0.47
C PRO A 116 4.46 7.88 -0.86
N ALA A 117 4.64 6.99 -1.84
CA ALA A 117 3.93 7.08 -3.12
C ALA A 117 2.40 7.04 -2.96
N GLY A 118 1.90 6.13 -2.11
CA GLY A 118 0.47 6.06 -1.80
C GLY A 118 -0.06 7.29 -1.06
N GLN A 119 0.73 7.88 -0.17
CA GLN A 119 0.37 9.13 0.52
C GLN A 119 0.29 10.32 -0.44
N GLU A 120 1.23 10.45 -1.37
CA GLU A 120 1.22 11.48 -2.41
C GLU A 120 0.01 11.34 -3.35
N TRP A 121 -0.29 10.11 -3.75
CA TRP A 121 -1.50 9.78 -4.51
C TRP A 121 -2.78 10.13 -3.75
N ALA A 122 -2.90 9.76 -2.47
CA ALA A 122 -4.09 10.05 -1.70
C ALA A 122 -4.29 11.57 -1.56
N ALA A 123 -3.22 12.32 -1.33
CA ALA A 123 -3.24 13.76 -1.14
C ALA A 123 -3.53 14.55 -2.44
N SER A 124 -2.93 14.15 -3.56
CA SER A 124 -2.95 14.96 -4.79
C SER A 124 -3.50 14.24 -6.02
N GLY A 125 -3.49 12.90 -6.02
CA GLY A 125 -3.80 12.05 -7.17
C GLY A 125 -2.62 11.87 -8.11
N ALA A 126 -1.46 12.43 -7.79
CA ALA A 126 -0.25 12.34 -8.60
C ALA A 126 0.98 12.00 -7.72
N PRO A 127 1.93 11.21 -8.23
CA PRO A 127 1.82 10.40 -9.45
C PRO A 127 0.67 9.37 -9.34
N GLU A 128 0.12 8.96 -10.49
CA GLU A 128 -0.88 7.90 -10.55
C GLU A 128 -0.25 6.56 -10.14
N LEU A 129 -1.01 5.71 -9.42
CA LEU A 129 -0.51 4.41 -8.96
C LEU A 129 -0.23 3.49 -10.15
N SER A 130 -1.09 3.53 -11.17
CA SER A 130 -0.92 2.77 -12.41
C SER A 130 0.31 3.22 -13.21
N GLN A 131 0.60 4.53 -13.25
CA GLN A 131 1.82 5.06 -13.88
C GLN A 131 3.06 4.55 -13.14
N LEU A 132 3.10 4.69 -11.81
CA LEU A 132 4.24 4.23 -11.02
C LEU A 132 4.45 2.73 -11.16
N TYR A 133 3.37 1.94 -11.19
CA TYR A 133 3.44 0.51 -11.50
C TYR A 133 4.09 0.24 -12.87
N ALA A 134 3.68 0.96 -13.92
CA ALA A 134 4.23 0.78 -15.26
C ALA A 134 5.74 1.05 -15.28
N GLU A 135 6.19 2.15 -14.65
CA GLU A 135 7.61 2.49 -14.52
C GLU A 135 8.42 1.40 -13.77
N ILE A 136 7.81 0.77 -12.77
CA ILE A 136 8.43 -0.34 -12.03
C ILE A 136 8.51 -1.60 -12.89
N ALA A 137 7.45 -1.92 -13.63
CA ALA A 137 7.33 -3.14 -14.42
C ALA A 137 8.26 -3.16 -15.66
N GLU A 138 8.76 -2.01 -16.10
CA GLU A 138 9.74 -1.89 -17.19
C GLU A 138 11.19 -2.23 -16.79
N THR A 139 11.45 -2.55 -15.52
CA THR A 139 12.81 -2.70 -14.94
C THR A 139 13.26 -4.16 -14.86
#